data_AF-A0A2X1N8N2-F1
#
_entry.id   AF-A0A2X1N8N2-F1
#
_cell.length_a   1.000
_cell.length_b   1.000
_cell.length_c   1.000
_cell.angle_alpha   90.00
_cell.angle_beta   90.00
_cell.angle_gamma   90.00
#
_symmetry.space_group_name_H-M   'P 1'
#
loop_
_entity.id
_entity.type
_entity.pdbx_description
1 polymer ?
#
loop_
_entity_poly.entity_id
_entity_poly.type
_entity_poly.pdbx_seq_one_letter_code
_entity_poly.pdbx_strand_id
1 'polypeptide(L)'
;MKWWTREIANAQQGLPSGITLKLNNLVDKGLVDRLYAASSSGVPVNLLVRGMCSLIPNLEGISDNIRAISIVDRYLEHDRVYIFENGGDKKVYLSSRRLDDAQY
;
A
#
# COMPACT_ATOMS: atom_id res chain seq x y z
N MET A 1 1.98 11.00 -5.72
CA MET A 1 2.98 10.20 -6.47
C MET A 1 4.36 10.10 -5.79
N LYS A 2 4.86 11.18 -5.16
CA LYS A 2 6.20 11.27 -4.53
C LYS A 2 6.58 10.15 -3.53
N TRP A 3 5.61 9.62 -2.78
CA TRP A 3 5.90 8.65 -1.71
C TRP A 3 6.25 7.26 -2.22
N TRP A 4 5.59 6.81 -3.30
CA TRP A 4 5.84 5.51 -3.91
C TRP A 4 7.27 5.35 -4.41
N THR A 5 7.75 6.34 -5.18
CA THR A 5 9.11 6.34 -5.71
C THR A 5 10.16 6.46 -4.62
N ARG A 6 9.83 7.15 -3.52
CA ARG A 6 10.72 7.27 -2.37
C ARG A 6 10.89 5.93 -1.64
N GLU A 7 9.82 5.19 -1.38
CA GLU A 7 9.93 3.86 -0.76
C GLU A 7 10.74 2.90 -1.62
N ILE A 8 10.53 2.92 -2.95
CA ILE A 8 11.32 2.11 -3.90
C ILE A 8 12.80 2.48 -3.84
N ALA A 9 13.13 3.78 -3.88
CA ALA A 9 14.52 4.23 -3.79
C ALA A 9 15.16 3.85 -2.44
N ASN A 10 14.41 3.94 -1.35
CA ASN A 10 14.87 3.52 -0.03
C ASN A 10 15.16 2.01 0.02
N ALA A 11 14.25 1.18 -0.51
CA ALA A 11 14.44 -0.27 -0.59
C ALA A 11 15.70 -0.64 -1.40
N GLN A 12 15.90 0.00 -2.56
CA GLN A 12 17.08 -0.21 -3.40
C GLN A 12 18.39 0.21 -2.73
N GLN A 13 18.33 1.17 -1.80
CA GLN A 13 19.48 1.62 -1.00
C GLN A 13 19.65 0.82 0.31
N GLY A 14 18.78 -0.17 0.58
CA GLY A 14 18.78 -0.92 1.83
C GLY A 14 18.32 -0.11 3.06
N LEU A 15 17.67 1.04 2.84
CA LEU A 15 17.09 1.87 3.88
C LEU A 15 15.71 1.35 4.31
N PRO A 16 15.24 1.69 5.53
CA PRO A 16 13.89 1.38 5.96
C PRO A 16 12.84 1.86 4.95
N SER A 17 12.08 0.93 4.41
CA SER A 17 11.00 1.17 3.45
C SER A 17 9.80 0.31 3.83
N GLY A 18 8.61 0.77 3.45
CA GLY A 18 7.39 0.04 3.73
C GLY A 18 6.15 0.83 3.38
N ILE A 19 5.14 0.12 2.90
CA ILE A 19 3.84 0.69 2.54
C ILE A 19 2.78 -0.09 3.28
N THR A 20 1.97 0.59 4.10
CA THR A 20 0.80 -0.02 4.74
C THR A 20 -0.45 0.72 4.36
N LEU A 21 -1.42 0.01 3.77
CA LEU A 21 -2.68 0.59 3.32
C LEU A 21 -3.86 -0.10 3.99
N LYS A 22 -4.77 0.69 4.55
CA LYS A 22 -6.11 0.25 4.99
C LYS A 22 -7.14 0.85 4.05
N LEU A 23 -7.88 0.00 3.36
CA LEU A 23 -8.84 0.38 2.32
C LEU A 23 -10.09 -0.49 2.40
N ASN A 24 -11.21 0.05 1.91
CA ASN A 24 -12.44 -0.75 1.78
C ASN A 24 -12.42 -1.64 0.54
N ASN A 25 -12.01 -1.10 -0.61
CA ASN A 25 -11.91 -1.85 -1.86
C ASN A 25 -10.60 -1.47 -2.56
N LEU A 26 -9.92 -2.47 -3.11
CA LEU A 26 -8.74 -2.34 -3.96
C LEU A 26 -9.03 -3.01 -5.32
N VAL A 27 -9.63 -2.25 -6.23
CA VAL A 27 -9.98 -2.70 -7.59
C VAL A 27 -9.34 -1.84 -8.67
N ASP A 28 -8.58 -0.82 -8.26
CA ASP A 28 -7.93 0.12 -9.16
C ASP A 28 -6.70 -0.51 -9.81
N LYS A 29 -6.74 -0.74 -11.12
CA LYS A 29 -5.62 -1.34 -11.84
C LYS A 29 -4.33 -0.51 -11.70
N GLY A 30 -4.43 0.82 -11.77
CA GLY A 30 -3.26 1.70 -11.66
C GLY A 30 -2.61 1.64 -10.28
N LEU A 31 -3.41 1.54 -9.21
CA LEU A 31 -2.89 1.36 -7.85
C LEU A 31 -2.28 -0.03 -7.65
N VAL A 32 -2.93 -1.07 -8.18
CA VAL A 32 -2.45 -2.46 -8.10
C VAL A 32 -1.12 -2.62 -8.82
N ASP A 33 -0.97 -2.08 -10.04
CA ASP A 33 0.28 -2.12 -10.80
C ASP A 33 1.41 -1.40 -10.05
N ARG A 34 1.12 -0.30 -9.34
CA ARG A 34 2.09 0.39 -8.48
C ARG A 34 2.50 -0.42 -7.26
N LEU A 35 1.56 -1.14 -6.64
CA LEU A 35 1.85 -2.02 -5.51
C LEU A 35 2.75 -3.18 -5.93
N TYR A 36 2.50 -3.77 -7.11
CA TYR A 36 3.39 -4.77 -7.69
C TYR A 36 4.78 -4.20 -7.98
N ALA A 37 4.88 -3.01 -8.59
CA ALA A 37 6.17 -2.37 -8.84
C ALA A 37 6.97 -2.09 -7.55
N ALA A 38 6.30 -1.67 -6.48
CA ALA A 38 6.92 -1.47 -5.18
C ALA A 38 7.41 -2.79 -4.58
N SER A 39 6.57 -3.83 -4.62
CA SER A 39 6.90 -5.17 -4.15
C SER A 39 8.10 -5.78 -4.89
N SER A 40 8.11 -5.74 -6.22
CA SER A 40 9.23 -6.23 -7.04
C SER A 40 10.53 -5.46 -6.80
N SER A 41 10.45 -4.23 -6.27
CA SER A 41 11.62 -3.44 -5.87
C SER A 41 12.12 -3.75 -4.46
N GLY A 42 11.52 -4.72 -3.76
CA GLY A 42 11.90 -5.11 -2.41
C GLY A 42 11.20 -4.34 -1.29
N VAL A 43 10.21 -3.49 -1.61
CA VAL A 43 9.46 -2.73 -0.59
C VAL A 43 8.45 -3.68 0.08
N PRO A 44 8.44 -3.79 1.41
CA PRO A 44 7.42 -4.55 2.12
C PRO A 44 6.08 -3.82 2.09
N VAL A 45 5.03 -4.50 1.64
CA VAL A 45 3.68 -3.95 1.47
C VAL A 45 2.69 -4.71 2.33
N ASN A 46 1.97 -4.01 3.21
CA ASN A 46 0.89 -4.55 4.03
C ASN A 46 -0.45 -3.95 3.59
N LEU A 47 -1.42 -4.78 3.25
CA LEU A 47 -2.74 -4.38 2.79
C LEU A 47 -3.81 -4.91 3.74
N LEU A 48 -4.67 -4.02 4.21
CA LEU A 48 -5.85 -4.33 5.00
C LEU A 48 -7.07 -3.94 4.16
N VAL A 49 -7.73 -4.93 3.53
CA VAL A 49 -8.83 -4.70 2.59
C VAL A 49 -10.10 -5.42 3.02
N ARG A 50 -11.16 -4.69 3.37
CA ARG A 50 -12.43 -5.27 3.86
C ARG A 50 -13.28 -5.94 2.77
N GLY A 51 -13.36 -5.31 1.60
CA GLY A 51 -14.23 -5.69 0.50
C GLY A 51 -13.47 -6.33 -0.67
N MET A 52 -13.72 -5.83 -1.87
CA MET A 52 -13.13 -6.39 -3.09
C MET A 52 -11.64 -6.08 -3.17
N CYS A 53 -10.83 -7.11 -3.43
CA CYS A 53 -9.40 -6.99 -3.70
C CYS A 53 -9.07 -7.70 -5.00
N SER A 54 -8.65 -6.95 -6.02
CA SER A 54 -8.18 -7.51 -7.30
C SER A 54 -6.68 -7.82 -7.29
N LEU A 55 -5.96 -7.45 -6.22
CA LEU A 55 -4.56 -7.78 -6.05
C LEU A 55 -4.41 -9.22 -5.55
N ILE A 56 -3.47 -9.95 -6.15
CA ILE A 56 -3.13 -11.32 -5.77
C ILE A 56 -1.80 -11.27 -5.00
N PRO A 57 -1.80 -11.52 -3.67
CA PRO A 57 -0.58 -11.59 -2.87
C PRO A 57 0.16 -12.91 -3.09
N ASN A 58 1.46 -12.94 -2.77
CA ASN A 58 2.33 -14.13 -2.83
C ASN A 58 2.50 -14.77 -4.23
N LEU A 59 2.55 -13.94 -5.27
CA LEU A 59 3.01 -14.37 -6.60
C LEU A 59 4.53 -14.22 -6.68
N GLU A 60 5.19 -15.34 -6.98
CA GLU A 60 6.64 -15.40 -7.15
C GLU A 60 7.14 -14.35 -8.17
N GLY A 61 8.07 -13.50 -7.74
CA GLY A 61 8.67 -12.41 -8.52
C GLY A 61 7.82 -11.14 -8.66
N ILE A 62 6.56 -11.15 -8.22
CA ILE A 62 5.61 -10.05 -8.44
C ILE A 62 5.07 -9.50 -7.12
N SER A 63 4.60 -10.36 -6.20
CA SER A 63 3.96 -9.96 -4.94
C SER A 63 4.46 -10.70 -3.71
N ASP A 64 5.70 -11.19 -3.74
CA ASP A 64 6.37 -11.84 -2.60
C ASP A 64 6.46 -10.96 -1.36
N ASN A 65 6.56 -9.64 -1.56
CA ASN A 65 6.64 -8.65 -0.49
C ASN A 65 5.27 -8.07 -0.13
N ILE A 66 4.17 -8.61 -0.67
CA ILE A 66 2.81 -8.12 -0.39
C ILE A 66 2.06 -9.07 0.52
N ARG A 67 1.78 -8.60 1.73
CA ARG A 67 0.87 -9.25 2.66
C ARG A 67 -0.50 -8.57 2.63
N ALA A 68 -1.51 -9.28 2.15
CA ALA A 68 -2.89 -8.80 2.17
C ALA A 68 -3.74 -9.58 3.19
N ILE A 69 -4.46 -8.86 4.05
CA ILE A 69 -5.39 -9.40 5.04
C ILE A 69 -6.73 -8.71 4.83
N SER A 70 -7.82 -9.48 4.94
CA SER A 70 -9.17 -8.93 4.97
C SER A 70 -9.70 -8.87 6.40
N ILE A 71 -10.20 -7.71 6.81
CA ILE A 71 -10.82 -7.50 8.11
C ILE A 71 -12.30 -7.29 7.89
N VAL A 72 -13.11 -8.20 8.44
CA VAL A 72 -14.57 -8.10 8.45
C VAL A 72 -15.01 -7.65 9.83
N ASP A 73 -15.31 -6.36 9.97
CA ASP A 73 -15.86 -5.80 11.22
C ASP A 73 -17.36 -5.47 11.06
N ARG A 74 -18.09 -5.42 12.18
CA ARG A 74 -19.50 -5.00 12.27
C ARG A 74 -19.67 -3.51 11.96
N TYR A 75 -18.65 -2.71 12.23
CA TYR A 75 -18.67 -1.27 11.98
C TYR A 75 -18.33 -0.95 10.52
N LEU A 76 -19.02 0.04 9.94
CA LEU A 76 -18.67 0.62 8.65
C LEU A 76 -17.42 1.49 8.81
N GLU A 77 -16.25 0.85 8.87
CA GLU A 77 -14.97 1.54 8.79
C GLU A 77 -14.89 2.29 7.45
N HIS A 78 -14.89 3.61 7.51
CA HIS A 78 -14.82 4.50 6.35
C HIS A 78 -13.48 5.23 6.27
N ASP A 79 -12.60 4.99 7.23
CA ASP A 79 -11.26 5.53 7.30
C ASP A 79 -10.34 4.78 6.34
N ARG A 80 -9.70 5.54 5.44
CA ARG A 80 -8.61 5.02 4.61
C ARG A 80 -7.31 5.56 5.18
N VAL A 81 -6.40 4.64 5.44
CA VAL A 81 -5.11 4.98 6.06
C VAL A 81 -4.00 4.55 5.11
N TYR A 82 -3.07 5.47 4.85
CA TYR A 82 -1.89 5.21 4.05
C TYR A 82 -0.65 5.55 4.88
N ILE A 83 0.22 4.58 5.08
CA ILE A 83 1.44 4.72 5.87
C ILE A 83 2.63 4.41 4.97
N PHE A 84 3.61 5.30 4.96
CA PHE A 84 4.88 5.14 4.26
C PHE A 84 6.03 5.21 5.27
N GLU A 85 7.00 4.31 5.20
CA GLU A 85 8.10 4.22 6.17
C GLU A 85 9.09 5.39 6.03
N ASN A 86 9.34 5.85 4.80
CA ASN A 86 10.11 7.04 4.48
C ASN A 86 11.48 7.11 5.19
N GLY A 87 12.22 6.00 5.17
CA GLY A 87 13.56 5.94 5.75
C GLY A 87 13.60 5.96 7.28
N GLY A 88 12.46 5.75 7.95
CA GLY A 88 12.31 5.75 9.40
C GLY A 88 11.50 6.94 9.96
N ASP A 89 11.24 7.96 9.16
CA ASP A 89 10.31 9.05 9.50
C ASP A 89 8.93 8.78 8.88
N LYS A 90 8.19 7.86 9.52
CA LYS A 90 6.91 7.35 9.03
C LYS A 90 5.93 8.49 8.73
N LYS A 91 5.35 8.47 7.53
CA LYS A 91 4.28 9.40 7.13
C LYS A 91 2.95 8.68 7.10
N VAL A 92 2.03 9.13 7.94
CA VAL A 92 0.66 8.62 8.05
C VAL A 92 -0.29 9.62 7.42
N TYR A 93 -1.13 9.14 6.51
CA TYR A 93 -2.18 9.89 5.85
C TYR A 93 -3.52 9.26 6.17
N LEU A 94 -4.43 10.06 6.69
CA LEU A 94 -5.83 9.71 6.89
C LEU A 94 -6.62 10.39 5.78
N SER A 95 -7.42 9.63 5.05
CA SER A 95 -8.25 10.18 3.98
C SER A 95 -9.65 9.60 4.05
N SER A 96 -10.63 10.46 3.80
CA SER A 96 -12.01 10.06 3.47
C SER A 96 -12.18 9.77 1.97
N ARG A 97 -11.18 10.09 1.14
CA ARG A 97 -11.20 10.05 -0.33
C ARG A 97 -10.18 9.07 -0.91
N ARG A 98 -10.18 8.85 -2.23
CA ARG A 98 -9.29 7.88 -2.90
C ARG A 98 -7.87 8.47 -2.92
N LEU A 99 -6.83 7.63 -2.89
CA LEU A 99 -5.43 8.06 -2.74
C LEU A 99 -4.97 9.04 -3.85
N ASP A 100 -5.61 8.95 -4.99
CA ASP A 100 -5.49 9.79 -6.17
C ASP A 100 -5.91 11.26 -5.92
N ASP A 101 -6.77 11.53 -4.93
CA ASP A 101 -7.23 12.90 -4.60
C ASP A 101 -6.38 13.60 -3.52
N ALA A 102 -5.46 12.91 -2.85
CA ALA A 102 -4.69 13.45 -1.72
C ALA A 102 -3.50 14.36 -2.15
N GLN A 103 -3.58 14.95 -3.34
CA GLN A 103 -2.56 15.88 -3.89
C GLN A 103 -3.14 17.22 -4.33
N TYR A 104 -4.05 17.80 -3.54
CA TYR A 104 -4.26 19.25 -3.55
C TYR A 104 -3.94 19.83 -2.18
#